data_AF-A0A8X6UVW7-F1
#
_entry.id   AF-A0A8X6UVW7-F1
#
_cell.length_a   1.000
_cell.length_b   1.000
_cell.length_c   1.000
_cell.angle_alpha   90.00
_cell.angle_beta   90.00
_cell.angle_gamma   90.00
#
_symmetry.space_group_name_H-M   'P 1'
#
loop_
_entity.id
_entity.type
_entity.pdbx_description
1 polymer ?
#
loop_
_entity_poly.entity_id
_entity_poly.type
_entity_poly.pdbx_seq_one_letter_code
_entity_poly.pdbx_strand_id
1 'polypeptide(L)'
;MSSRHHIDDFMRGRIIGKIEEGRKITDVAREFDITKSVVSRLWKSFKTTGMCSRRHGGGRVRTTTPAEDRYIVLSAKRNRRTPQLSRWQISFLLPQESRSPEKLLPDV
;
A
#
# COMPACT_ATOMS: atom_id res chain seq x y z
N MET A 1 -20.48 0.69 15.20
CA MET A 1 -19.37 -0.28 15.33
C MET A 1 -19.34 -1.14 14.07
N SER A 2 -18.29 -1.10 13.25
CA SER A 2 -18.18 -1.98 12.07
C SER A 2 -17.46 -3.27 12.45
N SER A 3 -18.24 -4.33 12.68
CA SER A 3 -17.74 -5.70 12.71
C SER A 3 -17.11 -6.01 11.34
N ARG A 4 -15.78 -6.17 11.29
CA ARG A 4 -15.10 -6.68 10.11
C ARG A 4 -15.10 -8.21 10.21
N HIS A 5 -16.11 -8.86 9.62
CA HIS A 5 -16.08 -10.30 9.44
C HIS A 5 -14.87 -10.68 8.58
N HIS A 6 -13.91 -11.39 9.18
CA HIS A 6 -12.73 -11.86 8.49
C HIS A 6 -13.07 -13.13 7.72
N ILE A 7 -13.13 -13.02 6.39
CA ILE A 7 -13.27 -14.18 5.51
C ILE A 7 -11.87 -14.74 5.27
N ASP A 8 -11.71 -16.00 5.67
CA ASP A 8 -10.50 -16.79 5.47
C ASP A 8 -10.18 -17.01 3.99
N ASP A 9 -8.90 -17.15 3.66
CA ASP A 9 -8.44 -17.28 2.28
C ASP A 9 -8.97 -18.56 1.59
N PHE A 10 -9.23 -19.63 2.36
CA PHE A 10 -9.87 -20.84 1.82
C PHE A 10 -11.32 -20.58 1.36
N MET A 11 -12.10 -19.87 2.18
CA MET A 11 -13.46 -19.48 1.82
C MET A 11 -13.47 -18.56 0.59
N ARG A 12 -12.50 -17.65 0.46
CA ARG A 12 -12.34 -16.81 -0.73
C ARG A 12 -12.11 -17.65 -1.99
N GLY A 13 -11.21 -18.64 -1.90
CA GLY A 13 -10.93 -19.57 -2.99
C GLY A 13 -12.18 -20.33 -3.45
N ARG A 14 -12.97 -20.86 -2.51
CA ARG A 14 -14.23 -21.54 -2.84
C ARG A 14 -15.27 -20.64 -3.51
N ILE A 15 -15.43 -19.41 -3.01
CA ILE A 15 -16.36 -18.43 -3.59
C ILE A 15 -15.96 -18.09 -5.02
N ILE A 16 -14.66 -17.90 -5.28
CA ILE A 16 -14.14 -17.61 -6.61
C ILE A 16 -14.34 -18.80 -7.55
N GLY A 17 -13.97 -20.01 -7.12
CA GLY A 17 -14.16 -21.22 -7.94
C GLY A 17 -15.61 -21.44 -8.34
N LYS A 18 -16.57 -21.19 -7.45
CA LYS A 18 -18.00 -21.27 -7.79
C LYS A 18 -18.44 -20.22 -8.82
N ILE A 19 -17.88 -19.02 -8.77
CA ILE A 19 -18.17 -17.98 -9.76
C ILE A 19 -17.52 -18.31 -11.10
N GLU A 20 -16.34 -18.93 -11.12
CA GLU A 20 -15.68 -19.42 -12.34
C GLU A 20 -16.44 -20.58 -12.99
N GLU A 21 -17.10 -21.45 -12.20
CA GLU A 21 -18.06 -22.46 -12.69
C GLU A 21 -19.32 -21.85 -13.35
N GLY A 22 -19.45 -20.52 -13.41
CA GLY A 22 -20.56 -19.81 -14.04
C GLY A 22 -21.77 -19.54 -13.12
N ARG A 23 -21.62 -19.79 -11.81
CA ARG A 23 -22.70 -19.52 -10.84
C ARG A 23 -22.90 -18.01 -10.65
N LYS A 24 -24.14 -17.59 -10.45
CA LYS A 24 -24.46 -16.17 -10.21
C LYS A 24 -23.97 -15.76 -8.81
N ILE A 25 -23.46 -14.54 -8.72
CA ILE A 25 -22.98 -13.92 -7.45
C ILE A 25 -24.05 -13.98 -6.35
N THR A 26 -25.33 -13.84 -6.70
CA THR A 26 -26.45 -13.90 -5.73
C THR A 26 -26.64 -15.28 -5.13
N ASP A 27 -26.42 -16.33 -5.92
CA ASP A 27 -26.63 -17.71 -5.50
C ASP A 27 -25.47 -18.14 -4.60
N VAL A 28 -24.23 -17.74 -4.97
CA VAL A 28 -23.04 -17.94 -4.14
C VAL A 28 -23.15 -17.15 -2.82
N ALA A 29 -23.68 -15.91 -2.85
CA ALA A 29 -23.89 -15.13 -1.63
C ALA A 29 -24.86 -15.82 -0.65
N ARG A 30 -25.94 -16.44 -1.16
CA ARG A 30 -26.91 -17.19 -0.35
C ARG A 30 -26.33 -18.49 0.20
N GLU A 31 -25.54 -19.20 -0.60
CA GLU A 31 -24.91 -20.48 -0.21
C GLU A 31 -23.93 -20.31 0.95
N PHE A 32 -23.19 -19.20 1.00
CA PHE A 32 -22.19 -18.92 2.03
C PHE A 32 -22.68 -17.98 3.15
N ASP A 33 -23.95 -17.54 3.11
CA ASP A 33 -24.51 -16.52 4.03
C ASP A 33 -23.66 -15.24 4.13
N ILE A 34 -23.12 -14.80 2.98
CA ILE A 34 -22.28 -13.61 2.88
C ILE A 34 -23.03 -12.54 2.10
N THR A 35 -22.89 -11.28 2.52
CA THR A 35 -23.49 -10.18 1.77
C THR A 35 -22.98 -10.14 0.32
N LYS A 36 -23.90 -9.95 -0.64
CA LYS A 36 -23.61 -9.82 -2.08
C LYS A 36 -22.47 -8.83 -2.38
N SER A 37 -22.37 -7.77 -1.59
CA SER A 37 -21.34 -6.73 -1.73
C SER A 37 -19.92 -7.28 -1.57
N VAL A 38 -19.73 -8.23 -0.64
CA VAL A 38 -18.41 -8.81 -0.36
C VAL A 38 -18.00 -9.75 -1.47
N VAL A 39 -18.92 -10.58 -1.96
CA VAL A 39 -18.70 -11.49 -3.10
C VAL A 39 -18.36 -10.71 -4.38
N SER A 40 -19.08 -9.61 -4.64
CA SER A 40 -18.80 -8.74 -5.80
C SER A 40 -17.41 -8.09 -5.73
N ARG A 41 -17.02 -7.59 -4.54
CA ARG A 41 -15.66 -7.04 -4.33
C ARG A 41 -14.58 -8.11 -4.50
N LEU A 42 -14.83 -9.32 -4.00
CA LEU A 42 -13.92 -10.45 -4.13
C LEU A 42 -13.67 -10.79 -5.60
N TRP A 43 -14.73 -10.92 -6.39
CA TRP A 43 -14.66 -11.18 -7.82
C TRP A 43 -13.91 -10.07 -8.58
N LYS A 44 -14.19 -8.80 -8.27
CA LYS A 44 -13.48 -7.66 -8.88
C LYS A 44 -11.98 -7.69 -8.55
N SER A 45 -11.63 -7.94 -7.28
CA SER A 45 -10.24 -8.05 -6.84
C SER A 45 -9.51 -9.20 -7.53
N PHE A 46 -10.17 -10.35 -7.67
CA PHE A 46 -9.63 -11.51 -8.37
C PHE A 46 -9.36 -11.20 -9.84
N LYS A 47 -10.30 -10.58 -10.56
CA LYS A 47 -10.07 -10.17 -11.96
C LYS A 47 -8.92 -9.18 -12.14
N THR A 48 -8.68 -8.29 -11.17
CA THR A 48 -7.57 -7.31 -11.24
C THR A 48 -6.22 -7.92 -10.84
N THR A 49 -6.22 -8.95 -10.01
CA THR A 49 -5.00 -9.43 -9.32
C THR A 49 -4.59 -10.83 -9.72
N GLY A 50 -5.53 -11.69 -10.09
CA GLY A 50 -5.35 -13.14 -10.25
C GLY A 50 -5.15 -13.90 -8.93
N MET A 51 -5.23 -13.24 -7.77
CA MET A 51 -5.04 -13.87 -6.46
C MET A 51 -6.32 -13.88 -5.64
N CYS A 52 -6.59 -15.03 -5.00
CA CYS A 52 -7.70 -15.22 -4.07
C CYS A 52 -7.39 -14.70 -2.66
N SER A 53 -6.10 -14.55 -2.33
CA SER A 53 -5.63 -14.10 -1.02
C SER A 53 -5.61 -12.58 -0.89
N ARG A 54 -5.55 -12.12 0.35
CA ARG A 54 -5.34 -10.70 0.63
C ARG A 54 -3.98 -10.25 0.10
N ARG A 55 -3.98 -9.26 -0.80
CA ARG A 55 -2.75 -8.53 -1.14
C ARG A 55 -2.12 -7.97 0.14
N HIS A 56 -0.87 -8.31 0.40
CA HIS A 56 -0.05 -7.54 1.32
C HIS A 56 0.08 -6.15 0.70
N GLY A 57 -0.65 -5.19 1.26
CA GLY A 57 -0.57 -3.81 0.81
C GLY A 57 0.87 -3.35 0.95
N GLY A 58 1.46 -2.87 -0.14
CA GLY A 58 2.67 -2.07 -0.03
C GLY A 58 2.34 -0.94 0.94
N GLY A 59 3.13 -0.84 2.02
CA GLY A 59 2.95 0.23 2.98
C GLY A 59 3.10 1.60 2.30
N ARG A 60 2.91 2.67 3.08
CA ARG A 60 3.26 4.00 2.60
C ARG A 60 4.70 3.99 2.11
N VAL A 61 4.90 4.36 0.85
CA VAL A 61 6.23 4.48 0.25
C VAL A 61 7.05 5.42 1.14
N ARG A 62 8.22 4.96 1.59
CA ARG A 62 9.10 5.75 2.46
C ARG A 62 9.50 7.03 1.70
N THR A 63 9.10 8.16 2.25
CA THR A 63 9.46 9.48 1.70
C THR A 63 10.87 9.89 2.14
N THR A 64 11.35 9.36 3.26
CA THR A 64 12.69 9.62 3.80
C THR A 64 13.68 8.56 3.35
N THR A 65 14.89 8.99 3.02
CA THR A 65 16.01 8.09 2.74
C THR A 65 16.61 7.57 4.05
N PRO A 66 17.32 6.41 4.03
CA PRO A 66 18.00 5.91 5.23
C PRO A 66 19.04 6.88 5.81
N ALA A 67 19.59 7.80 5.00
CA ALA A 67 20.51 8.83 5.47
C ALA A 67 19.78 9.95 6.22
N GLU A 68 18.66 10.42 5.69
CA GLU A 68 17.79 11.43 6.33
C GLU A 68 17.22 10.90 7.65
N ASP A 69 16.74 9.65 7.68
CA ASP A 69 16.24 9.02 8.90
C ASP A 69 17.33 8.97 10.00
N ARG A 70 18.57 8.61 9.62
CA ARG A 70 19.71 8.62 10.55
C ARG A 70 20.03 10.03 11.04
N TYR A 71 20.00 11.03 10.17
CA TYR A 71 20.23 12.42 10.54
C TYR A 71 19.16 12.93 11.52
N ILE A 72 17.88 12.64 11.27
CA ILE A 72 16.77 13.02 12.15
C ILE A 72 16.93 12.39 13.54
N VAL A 73 17.27 11.09 13.59
CA VAL A 73 17.48 10.39 14.88
C VAL A 73 18.68 10.98 15.64
N LEU A 74 19.78 11.28 14.95
CA LEU A 74 20.98 11.86 15.57
C LEU A 74 20.74 13.30 16.03
N SER A 75 20.03 14.11 15.24
CA SER A 75 19.70 15.49 15.61
C SER A 75 18.76 15.53 16.81
N ALA A 76 17.75 14.66 16.86
CA ALA A 76 16.84 14.52 18.00
C ALA A 76 17.58 14.06 19.27
N LYS A 77 18.57 13.16 19.14
CA LYS A 77 19.40 12.71 20.28
C LYS A 77 20.31 13.82 20.80
N ARG A 78 20.87 14.65 19.93
CA ARG A 78 21.78 15.76 20.27
C ARG A 78 21.02 16.94 20.87
N ASN A 79 19.84 17.22 20.35
CA ASN A 79 19.04 18.38 20.70
C ASN A 79 17.78 18.00 21.49
N ARG A 80 17.94 17.22 22.58
CA ARG A 80 16.81 16.69 23.38
C ARG A 80 15.87 17.76 23.94
N ARG A 81 16.32 19.02 24.04
CA ARG A 81 15.59 20.14 24.66
C ARG A 81 15.03 21.16 23.67
N THR A 82 15.31 21.03 22.36
CA THR A 82 14.76 21.93 21.35
C THR A 82 13.77 21.17 20.47
N PRO A 83 12.59 21.73 20.16
CA PRO A 83 11.62 21.07 19.29
C PRO A 83 12.23 20.84 17.90
N GLN A 84 11.82 19.73 17.28
CA GLN A 84 12.29 19.25 15.98
C GLN A 84 12.31 20.37 14.92
N LEU A 85 13.39 20.45 14.15
CA LEU A 85 13.51 21.37 13.02
C LEU A 85 12.58 20.90 11.91
N SER A 86 11.72 21.81 11.44
CA SER A 86 10.76 21.53 10.38
C SER A 86 11.46 21.03 9.10
N ARG A 87 10.77 20.19 8.31
CA ARG A 87 11.27 19.65 7.04
C ARG A 87 11.85 20.71 6.09
N TRP A 88 11.31 21.92 6.12
CA TRP A 88 11.78 23.06 5.32
C TRP A 88 13.17 23.56 5.76
N GLN A 89 13.51 23.47 7.04
CA GLN A 89 14.84 23.83 7.54
C GLN A 89 15.90 22.77 7.20
N ILE A 90 15.53 21.48 7.13
CA ILE A 90 16.49 20.40 6.82
C ILE A 90 16.91 20.44 5.34
N SER A 91 15.99 20.78 4.43
CA SER A 91 16.30 20.93 3.00
C SER A 91 17.26 22.09 2.69
N PHE A 92 17.41 23.04 3.63
CA PHE A 92 18.34 24.17 3.54
C PHE A 92 19.75 23.83 4.07
N LEU A 93 19.87 22.81 4.93
CA LEU A 93 21.12 22.47 5.64
C LEU A 93 21.91 21.30 5.03
N LEU A 94 21.36 20.58 4.04
CA LEU A 94 22.12 19.61 3.25
C LEU A 94 22.63 20.30 1.97
N PRO A 95 23.96 20.26 1.70
CA PRO A 95 24.49 20.60 0.39
C PRO A 95 23.83 19.71 -0.68
N GLN A 96 23.27 20.37 -1.70
CA GLN A 96 22.67 19.75 -2.89
C GLN A 96 23.77 19.17 -3.79
N GLU A 97 24.46 18.13 -3.32
CA GLU A 97 25.41 17.41 -4.18
C GLU A 97 24.64 16.35 -4.96
N SER A 98 24.74 16.41 -6.30
CA SER A 98 24.17 15.51 -7.31
C SER A 98 22.74 15.76 -7.81
N ARG A 99 22.40 17.00 -8.13
CA ARG A 99 21.43 17.27 -9.22
C ARG A 99 22.04 18.19 -10.27
N SER A 100 23.15 17.75 -10.87
CA SER A 100 23.67 18.34 -12.11
C SER A 100 22.90 17.76 -13.30
N PRO A 101 22.16 18.55 -14.08
CA PRO A 101 21.65 18.14 -15.38
C PRO A 101 22.68 18.56 -16.45
N GLU A 102 23.84 17.92 -16.44
CA GLU A 102 24.82 18.08 -17.52
C GLU A 102 25.21 16.71 -18.05
N LYS A 103 24.33 16.14 -18.88
CA LYS A 103 24.72 15.36 -20.05
C LYS A 103 23.75 15.68 -21.18
N LEU A 104 24.14 16.70 -21.92
CA LEU A 104 24.05 16.86 -23.37
C LEU A 104 22.64 16.92 -24.02
N LEU A 105 22.39 18.11 -24.57
CA LEU A 105 21.38 18.46 -25.58
C LEU A 105 21.52 17.60 -26.88
N PRO A 106 20.56 17.68 -27.82
CA PRO A 106 20.32 16.69 -28.86
C PRO A 106 21.25 16.86 -30.06
N ASP A 107 21.58 15.74 -30.72
CA ASP A 107 22.12 15.72 -32.08
C ASP A 107 21.05 15.13 -33.02
N VAL A 108 20.58 16.01 -33.93
CA VAL A 108 19.96 15.77 -35.26
C VAL A 108 18.71 14.88 -35.36
#